data_AF-W2FX90-F1
#
_entry.id   AF-W2FX90-F1
#
_cell.length_a   1.000
_cell.length_b   1.000
_cell.length_c   1.000
_cell.angle_alpha   90.00
_cell.angle_beta   90.00
_cell.angle_gamma   90.00
#
_symmetry.space_group_name_H-M   'P 1'
#
loop_
_entity.id
_entity.type
_entity.pdbx_description
1 polymer ?
#
loop_
_entity_poly.entity_id
_entity_poly.type
_entity_poly.pdbx_seq_one_letter_code
_entity_poly.pdbx_strand_id
1 'polypeptide(L)'
;MAWELFHRLSKTSIDFYLKTRAEQGYNVIQVAVTGCVNGTARTNFYNEMPFTNENPATPKETFFELVDWTVDLAASYGILIALVPTWGMYVNGQQSAHL
;
A
#
# COMPACT_ATOMS: atom_id res chain seq x y z
N MET A 1 -6.27 -8.12 3.15
CA MET A 1 -5.20 -8.01 4.18
C MET A 1 -4.66 -6.59 4.17
N ALA A 2 -4.38 -5.99 5.34
CA ALA A 2 -3.91 -4.59 5.46
C ALA A 2 -2.58 -4.34 4.72
N TRP A 3 -1.74 -5.38 4.64
CA TRP A 3 -0.50 -5.39 3.89
C TRP A 3 -0.61 -4.96 2.42
N GLU A 4 -1.78 -5.17 1.80
CA GLU A 4 -2.04 -4.96 0.37
C GLU A 4 -2.99 -3.78 0.13
N LEU A 5 -3.14 -2.89 1.11
CA LEU A 5 -4.15 -1.82 1.09
C LEU A 5 -4.08 -1.00 -0.19
N PHE A 6 -2.89 -0.54 -0.58
CA PHE A 6 -2.69 0.31 -1.76
C PHE A 6 -2.94 -0.40 -3.09
N HIS A 7 -2.81 -1.73 -3.15
CA HIS A 7 -3.02 -2.49 -4.39
C HIS A 7 -4.46 -2.97 -4.57
N ARG A 8 -5.20 -3.20 -3.47
CA ARG A 8 -6.48 -3.91 -3.53
C ARG A 8 -7.70 -3.07 -3.26
N LEU A 9 -7.57 -2.00 -2.47
CA LEU A 9 -8.73 -1.27 -1.98
C LEU A 9 -8.96 0.02 -2.78
N SER A 10 -10.23 0.34 -2.98
CA SER A 10 -10.66 1.68 -3.41
C SER A 10 -10.64 2.65 -2.23
N LYS A 11 -10.68 3.97 -2.49
CA LYS A 11 -10.80 5.00 -1.46
C LYS A 11 -11.96 4.74 -0.49
N THR A 12 -13.13 4.35 -0.99
CA THR A 12 -14.30 4.00 -0.15
C THR A 12 -14.02 2.81 0.77
N SER A 13 -13.34 1.78 0.26
CA SER A 13 -12.98 0.62 1.07
C SER A 13 -11.87 0.91 2.08
N ILE A 14 -10.94 1.80 1.75
CA ILE A 14 -9.89 2.29 2.65
C ILE A 14 -10.51 3.07 3.80
N ASP A 15 -11.39 4.03 3.50
CA ASP A 15 -12.13 4.82 4.48
C ASP A 15 -12.90 3.93 5.47
N PHE A 16 -13.73 3.03 4.93
CA PHE A 16 -14.48 2.08 5.74
C PHE A 16 -13.56 1.24 6.64
N TYR A 17 -12.44 0.73 6.09
CA TYR A 17 -11.48 -0.05 6.84
C TYR A 17 -10.83 0.75 7.97
N LEU A 18 -10.27 1.94 7.68
CA LEU A 18 -9.58 2.78 8.66
C LEU A 18 -10.53 3.23 9.77
N LYS A 19 -11.74 3.69 9.41
CA LYS A 19 -12.77 4.06 10.37
C LYS A 19 -13.12 2.90 11.29
N THR A 20 -13.37 1.71 10.72
CA THR A 20 -13.67 0.51 11.51
C THR A 20 -12.53 0.16 12.46
N ARG A 21 -11.27 0.33 12.04
CA ARG A 21 -10.10 0.05 12.89
C ARG A 21 -9.95 1.07 14.02
N ALA A 22 -10.22 2.34 13.75
CA ALA A 22 -10.25 3.37 14.78
C ALA A 22 -11.35 3.09 15.82
N GLU A 23 -12.56 2.73 15.38
CA GLU A 23 -13.68 2.37 16.27
C GLU A 23 -13.38 1.13 17.13
N GLN A 24 -12.54 0.22 16.63
CA GLN A 24 -12.06 -0.95 17.36
C GLN A 24 -10.86 -0.66 18.28
N GLY A 25 -10.36 0.58 18.32
CA GLY A 25 -9.25 1.01 19.18
C GLY A 25 -7.86 0.75 18.63
N TYR A 26 -7.70 0.36 17.35
CA TYR A 26 -6.39 0.28 16.72
C TYR A 26 -5.87 1.69 16.41
N ASN A 27 -4.60 1.94 16.71
CA ASN A 27 -3.94 3.23 16.50
C ASN A 27 -2.68 3.14 15.61
N VAL A 28 -2.28 1.94 15.17
CA VAL A 28 -1.20 1.71 14.21
C VAL A 28 -1.65 0.66 13.21
N ILE A 29 -1.42 0.92 11.92
CA ILE A 29 -1.66 -0.04 10.84
C ILE A 29 -0.40 -0.16 9.99
N GLN A 30 0.08 -1.39 9.82
CA GLN A 30 1.23 -1.69 8.99
C GLN A 30 0.80 -2.04 7.57
N VAL A 31 1.44 -1.41 6.58
CA VAL A 31 1.09 -1.54 5.15
C VAL A 31 2.37 -1.61 4.31
N ALA A 32 2.41 -2.50 3.31
CA ALA A 32 3.48 -2.50 2.32
C ALA A 32 3.11 -1.52 1.19
N VAL A 33 3.95 -0.50 0.95
CA VAL A 33 3.71 0.54 -0.06
C VAL A 33 3.52 -0.08 -1.44
N THR A 34 4.46 -0.94 -1.82
CA THR A 34 4.41 -1.66 -3.08
C THR A 34 3.65 -2.98 -2.97
N GLY A 35 2.97 -3.31 -1.86
CA GLY A 35 2.37 -4.63 -1.68
C GLY A 35 3.40 -5.75 -1.47
N CYS A 36 2.93 -6.93 -1.03
CA CYS A 36 3.74 -8.12 -0.78
C CYS A 36 3.64 -9.17 -1.90
N VAL A 37 2.64 -9.08 -2.79
CA VAL A 37 2.43 -10.02 -3.90
C VAL A 37 2.47 -9.31 -5.25
N ASN A 38 3.51 -9.59 -6.05
CA ASN A 38 3.72 -8.99 -7.39
C ASN A 38 3.61 -7.46 -7.40
N GLY A 39 4.12 -6.86 -6.34
CA GLY A 39 3.94 -5.47 -5.99
C GLY A 39 4.46 -4.44 -6.98
N THR A 40 5.56 -4.74 -7.65
CA THR A 40 6.18 -3.87 -8.67
C THR A 40 5.53 -4.00 -10.04
N ALA A 41 4.86 -5.13 -10.30
CA ALA A 41 4.37 -5.56 -11.61
C ALA A 41 2.83 -5.56 -11.71
N ARG A 42 2.15 -5.03 -10.69
CA ARG A 42 0.68 -5.03 -10.59
C ARG A 42 0.15 -3.65 -10.31
N THR A 43 -0.99 -3.34 -10.92
CA THR A 43 -1.73 -2.10 -10.70
C THR A 43 -2.48 -2.09 -9.36
N ASN A 44 -2.79 -0.90 -8.87
CA ASN A 44 -3.80 -0.72 -7.83
C ASN A 44 -5.24 -0.90 -8.38
N PHE A 45 -6.23 -0.72 -7.49
CA PHE A 45 -7.66 -0.76 -7.84
C PHE A 45 -8.04 0.19 -8.99
N TYR A 46 -7.28 1.29 -9.18
CA TYR A 46 -7.51 2.32 -10.19
C TYR A 46 -6.70 2.09 -11.48
N ASN A 47 -6.11 0.91 -11.67
CA ASN A 47 -5.25 0.57 -12.81
C ASN A 47 -3.94 1.37 -12.89
N GLU A 48 -3.46 1.94 -11.78
CA GLU A 48 -2.19 2.64 -11.73
C GLU A 48 -1.06 1.71 -11.27
N MET A 49 0.04 1.69 -12.03
CA MET A 49 1.30 1.04 -11.66
C MET A 49 2.08 1.91 -10.67
N PRO A 50 2.83 1.32 -9.71
CA PRO A 50 3.67 2.10 -8.79
C PRO A 50 4.91 2.70 -9.47
N PHE A 51 5.43 2.05 -10.51
CA PHE A 51 6.67 2.45 -11.19
C PHE A 51 6.54 2.40 -12.71
N THR A 52 7.33 3.21 -13.40
CA THR A 52 7.53 3.07 -14.85
C THR A 52 8.49 1.91 -15.12
N ASN A 53 8.12 0.96 -15.99
CA ASN A 53 8.94 -0.20 -16.35
C ASN A 53 9.51 -0.97 -15.15
N GLU A 54 8.74 -1.07 -14.06
CA GLU A 54 9.15 -1.71 -12.80
C GLU A 54 10.43 -1.13 -12.17
N ASN A 55 10.85 0.07 -12.57
CA ASN A 55 12.06 0.72 -12.07
C ASN A 55 11.74 1.59 -10.84
N PRO A 56 12.22 1.23 -9.62
CA PRO A 56 11.93 1.98 -8.39
C PRO A 56 12.51 3.40 -8.39
N ALA A 57 13.47 3.71 -9.27
CA ALA A 57 13.97 5.08 -9.44
C ALA A 57 13.00 5.99 -10.23
N THR A 58 11.89 5.43 -10.73
CA THR A 58 10.89 6.15 -11.52
C THR A 58 9.46 5.90 -10.98
N PRO A 59 9.13 6.43 -9.78
CA PRO A 59 7.79 6.34 -9.22
C PRO A 59 6.76 7.03 -10.11
N LYS A 60 5.55 6.47 -10.15
CA LYS A 60 4.39 7.08 -10.82
C LYS A 60 3.51 7.80 -9.81
N GLU A 61 3.46 9.12 -9.91
CA GLU A 61 2.70 9.99 -9.00
C GLU A 61 1.25 9.53 -8.79
N THR A 62 0.56 9.14 -9.85
CA THR A 62 -0.84 8.68 -9.81
C THR A 62 -1.09 7.50 -8.86
N PHE A 63 -0.09 6.64 -8.62
CA PHE A 63 -0.18 5.59 -7.62
C PHE A 63 0.04 6.14 -6.21
N PHE A 64 1.03 7.01 -6.03
CA PHE A 64 1.43 7.55 -4.73
C PHE A 64 0.44 8.60 -4.19
N GLU A 65 -0.33 9.27 -5.04
CA GLU A 65 -1.45 10.12 -4.61
C GLU A 65 -2.48 9.34 -3.76
N LEU A 66 -2.67 8.04 -4.02
CA LEU A 66 -3.51 7.18 -3.17
C LEU A 66 -2.84 6.90 -1.83
N VAL A 67 -1.51 6.74 -1.81
CA VAL A 67 -0.71 6.53 -0.60
C VAL A 67 -0.81 7.76 0.29
N ASP A 68 -0.54 8.95 -0.25
CA ASP A 68 -0.60 10.22 0.46
C ASP A 68 -1.98 10.47 1.04
N TRP A 69 -3.02 10.35 0.20
CA TRP A 69 -4.41 10.50 0.64
C TRP A 69 -4.78 9.53 1.76
N THR A 70 -4.27 8.28 1.72
CA THR A 70 -4.55 7.28 2.76
C THR A 70 -3.84 7.63 4.06
N VAL A 71 -2.61 8.13 4.00
CA VAL A 71 -1.84 8.54 5.20
C VAL A 71 -2.55 9.70 5.89
N ASP A 72 -3.00 10.69 5.14
CA ASP A 72 -3.77 11.83 5.67
C ASP A 72 -5.11 11.38 6.28
N LEU A 73 -5.82 10.48 5.60
CA LEU A 73 -7.07 9.93 6.11
C LEU A 73 -6.87 9.14 7.40
N ALA A 74 -5.84 8.30 7.46
CA ALA A 74 -5.51 7.54 8.66
C ALA A 74 -5.16 8.47 9.83
N ALA A 75 -4.39 9.52 9.58
CA ALA A 75 -4.08 10.54 10.57
C ALA A 75 -5.34 11.21 11.12
N SER A 76 -6.34 11.50 10.27
CA SER A 76 -7.64 12.05 10.70
C SER A 76 -8.42 11.13 11.65
N TYR A 77 -8.16 9.81 11.60
CA TYR A 77 -8.71 8.81 12.50
C TYR A 77 -7.83 8.50 13.71
N GLY A 78 -6.72 9.21 13.90
CA GLY A 78 -5.77 8.93 14.98
C GLY A 78 -4.97 7.65 14.76
N ILE A 79 -4.82 7.20 13.52
CA ILE A 79 -4.06 6.01 13.13
C ILE A 79 -2.72 6.41 12.52
N LEU A 80 -1.63 5.88 13.06
CA LEU A 80 -0.32 5.91 12.45
C LEU A 80 -0.20 4.82 11.37
N ILE A 81 0.22 5.19 10.16
CA ILE A 81 0.59 4.21 9.13
C ILE A 81 2.08 3.86 9.27
N ALA A 82 2.36 2.62 9.64
CA ALA A 82 3.70 2.06 9.64
C ALA A 82 4.02 1.52 8.23
N LEU A 83 4.68 2.35 7.42
CA LEU A 83 5.02 2.02 6.04
C LEU A 83 6.19 1.03 5.98
N VAL A 84 5.95 -0.10 5.33
CA VAL A 84 7.00 -0.98 4.82
C VAL A 84 7.26 -0.56 3.38
N PRO A 85 8.42 0.07 3.06
CA PRO A 85 8.66 0.66 1.74
C PRO A 85 8.62 -0.37 0.61
N THR A 86 9.16 -1.56 0.85
CA THR A 86 9.14 -2.70 -0.08
C THR A 86 9.21 -4.00 0.68
N TRP A 87 8.68 -5.08 0.11
CA TRP A 87 8.75 -6.41 0.71
C TRP A 87 10.15 -6.99 0.63
N GLY A 88 10.57 -7.73 1.65
CA GLY A 88 11.95 -8.23 1.78
C GLY A 88 12.45 -9.05 0.59
N MET A 89 11.54 -9.76 -0.12
CA MET A 89 11.89 -10.57 -1.28
C MET A 89 12.50 -9.77 -2.44
N TYR A 90 12.15 -8.48 -2.55
CA TYR A 90 12.66 -7.61 -3.62
C TYR A 90 14.07 -7.10 -3.37
N VAL A 91 14.57 -7.19 -2.13
CA VAL A 91 15.89 -6.69 -1.74
C VAL A 91 16.87 -7.81 -1.40
N ASN A 92 16.38 -8.98 -0.98
CA ASN A 92 17.22 -10.09 -0.54
C ASN A 92 17.58 -11.09 -1.67
N GLY A 93 17.11 -10.86 -2.90
CA GLY A 93 17.38 -11.73 -4.05
C GLY A 93 16.64 -13.08 -4.04
N GLN A 94 15.74 -13.33 -3.09
CA GLN A 94 14.89 -14.51 -3.05
C GLN A 94 13.60 -14.28 -3.84
N GLN A 95 13.71 -14.05 -5.14
CA GLN A 95 12.56 -14.13 -6.02
C GLN A 95 12.37 -15.58 -6.44
N SER A 96 11.71 -16.36 -5.58
CA SER A 96 11.24 -17.69 -5.96
C SER A 96 10.22 -17.51 -7.09
N ALA A 97 10.58 -17.95 -8.28
CA ALA A 97 9.63 -18.08 -9.37
C ALA A 97 8.44 -18.92 -8.89
N HIS A 98 7.23 -18.40 -9.11
CA HIS A 98 5.94 -19.07 -8.91
C HIS A 98 5.40 -19.13 -7.46
N LEU A 99 4.55 -18.17 -7.13
CA LEU A 99 3.27 -18.37 -6.43
C LEU A 99 2.20 -17.48 -7.08
#